data_AF-A0A7C1KM67-F1
#
_entry.id   AF-A0A7C1KM67-F1
#
_cell.length_a   1.000
_cell.length_b   1.000
_cell.length_c   1.000
_cell.angle_alpha   90.00
_cell.angle_beta   90.00
_cell.angle_gamma   90.00
#
_symmetry.space_group_name_H-M   'P 1'
#
loop_
_entity.id
_entity.type
_entity.pdbx_description
1 polymer ?
#
loop_
_entity_poly.entity_id
_entity_poly.type
_entity_poly.pdbx_seq_one_letter_code
_entity_poly.pdbx_strand_id
1 'polypeptide(L)'
;MKIPKKVIIAGKEFTVEKDFKGRGGSYSSDKAHIYIGTKNHTKDEIDNTFLHEVIEAILSERMLRFKLPYIGDSNGDYLFNFNHLEFENWVRDLRLALKDCLK
;
A
#
# COMPACT_ATOMS: atom_id res chain seq x y z
N MET A 1 -2.75 15.08 -3.58
CA MET A 1 -3.25 14.61 -2.26
C MET A 1 -2.36 15.12 -1.13
N LYS A 2 -2.85 15.19 0.11
CA LYS A 2 -2.01 15.33 1.30
C LYS A 2 -1.76 13.94 1.87
N ILE A 3 -0.57 13.38 1.62
CA ILE A 3 -0.20 12.05 2.14
C ILE A 3 -0.13 12.10 3.67
N PRO A 4 -0.91 11.27 4.39
CA PRO A 4 -0.90 11.23 5.84
C PRO A 4 0.38 10.56 6.35
N LYS A 5 0.75 10.83 7.61
CA LYS A 5 1.92 10.17 8.25
C LYS A 5 1.60 8.78 8.80
N LYS A 6 0.33 8.43 8.86
CA LYS A 6 -0.18 7.16 9.37
C LYS A 6 -1.44 6.79 8.61
N VAL A 7 -1.62 5.50 8.34
CA VAL A 7 -2.84 4.95 7.76
C VAL A 7 -3.25 3.67 8.48
N ILE A 8 -4.54 3.38 8.53
CA ILE A 8 -5.04 2.11 9.07
C ILE A 8 -5.38 1.21 7.89
N ILE A 9 -4.74 0.05 7.83
CA ILE A 9 -4.90 -0.95 6.77
C ILE A 9 -5.27 -2.28 7.41
N ALA A 10 -6.41 -2.85 7.01
CA ALA A 10 -6.94 -4.10 7.56
C ALA A 10 -6.98 -4.16 9.11
N GLY A 11 -7.20 -3.02 9.77
CA GLY A 11 -7.24 -2.90 11.24
C GLY A 11 -5.88 -2.67 11.93
N LYS A 12 -4.78 -2.61 11.16
CA LYS A 12 -3.42 -2.37 11.65
C LYS A 12 -2.96 -0.97 11.28
N GLU A 13 -2.29 -0.27 12.20
CA GLU A 13 -1.72 1.06 11.94
C GLU A 13 -0.36 0.92 11.25
N PHE A 14 -0.19 1.63 10.12
CA PHE A 14 1.06 1.73 9.39
C PHE A 14 1.60 3.15 9.47
N THR A 15 2.91 3.28 9.71
CA THR A 15 3.61 4.56 9.55
C THR A 15 3.90 4.80 8.08
N VAL A 16 3.70 6.04 7.62
CA VAL A 16 3.97 6.46 6.24
C VAL A 16 5.11 7.48 6.27
N GLU A 17 6.22 7.12 5.65
CA GLU A 17 7.42 7.95 5.58
C GLU A 17 7.75 8.32 4.14
N LYS A 18 8.09 9.59 3.92
CA LYS A 18 8.59 10.06 2.63
C LYS A 18 10.10 9.96 2.60
N ASP A 19 10.64 9.14 1.72
CA ASP A 19 12.07 9.05 1.46
C ASP A 19 12.46 10.01 0.33
N PHE A 20 13.10 11.12 0.70
CA PHE A 20 13.54 12.14 -0.26
C PHE A 20 14.69 11.69 -1.16
N LYS A 21 15.36 10.59 -0.83
CA LYS A 21 16.52 10.07 -1.55
C LYS A 21 16.18 8.85 -2.42
N GLY A 22 15.13 8.12 -2.07
CA GLY A 22 14.62 6.95 -2.79
C GLY A 22 13.74 7.28 -3.99
N ARG A 23 13.61 6.31 -4.90
CA ARG A 23 12.63 6.29 -6.01
C ARG A 23 11.65 5.13 -5.77
N GLY A 24 10.41 5.29 -6.22
CA GLY A 24 9.37 4.27 -6.07
C GLY A 24 8.83 4.18 -4.65
N GLY A 25 8.13 3.10 -4.33
CA GLY A 25 7.58 2.83 -3.01
C GLY A 25 7.97 1.45 -2.51
N SER A 26 7.78 1.24 -1.20
CA SER A 26 7.79 -0.10 -0.64
C SER A 26 6.94 -0.15 0.62
N TYR A 27 6.32 -1.30 0.89
CA TYR A 27 5.68 -1.57 2.17
C TYR A 27 6.38 -2.71 2.91
N SER A 28 6.31 -2.66 4.24
CA SER A 28 6.77 -3.73 5.13
C SER A 28 5.65 -4.06 6.10
N SER A 29 5.07 -5.26 5.98
CA SER A 29 4.05 -5.75 6.90
C SER A 29 4.62 -5.87 8.32
N ASP A 30 5.77 -6.53 8.48
CA ASP A 30 6.37 -6.80 9.80
C ASP A 30 6.68 -5.52 10.58
N LYS A 31 7.21 -4.50 9.89
CA LYS A 31 7.56 -3.21 10.49
C LYS A 31 6.36 -2.25 10.55
N ALA A 32 5.22 -2.63 9.98
CA ALA A 32 4.06 -1.77 9.79
C ALA A 32 4.43 -0.40 9.21
N HIS A 33 5.17 -0.41 8.09
CA HIS A 33 5.75 0.80 7.49
C HIS A 33 5.51 0.85 5.98
N ILE A 34 5.15 2.01 5.47
CA ILE A 34 5.06 2.36 4.05
C ILE A 34 6.08 3.47 3.74
N TYR A 35 6.97 3.22 2.79
CA TYR A 35 7.98 4.16 2.32
C TYR A 35 7.61 4.70 0.96
N ILE A 36 7.61 6.02 0.81
CA ILE A 36 7.29 6.72 -0.43
C ILE A 36 8.51 7.50 -0.90
N GLY A 37 9.20 6.99 -1.90
CA GLY A 37 10.31 7.67 -2.56
C GLY A 37 9.82 8.89 -3.34
N THR A 38 10.48 10.04 -3.14
CA THR A 38 10.10 11.30 -3.80
C THR A 38 11.16 11.86 -4.74
N LYS A 39 12.29 11.16 -4.93
CA LYS A 39 13.41 11.69 -5.72
C LYS A 39 13.05 11.79 -7.20
N ASN A 40 13.05 13.02 -7.71
CA ASN A 40 12.75 13.38 -9.11
C ASN A 40 11.33 12.99 -9.57
N HIS A 41 10.38 12.83 -8.64
CA HIS A 41 9.00 12.53 -8.97
C HIS A 41 8.14 13.81 -8.83
N THR A 42 7.18 13.95 -9.74
CA THR A 42 6.09 14.90 -9.65
C THR A 42 5.16 14.55 -8.48
N LYS A 43 4.32 15.51 -8.08
CA LYS A 43 3.31 15.27 -7.05
C LYS A 43 2.37 14.12 -7.42
N ASP A 44 1.97 14.03 -8.68
CA ASP A 44 1.06 12.99 -9.15
C ASP A 44 1.72 11.62 -9.13
N GLU A 45 3.01 11.53 -9.48
CA GLU A 45 3.78 10.29 -9.34
C GLU A 45 3.95 9.88 -7.87
N ILE A 46 4.19 10.83 -6.96
CA ILE A 46 4.28 10.56 -5.52
C ILE A 46 2.93 10.08 -4.97
N ASP A 47 1.83 10.71 -5.38
CA ASP A 47 0.48 10.32 -4.98
C ASP A 47 0.14 8.91 -5.50
N ASN A 48 0.50 8.61 -6.75
CA ASN A 48 0.33 7.27 -7.34
C ASN A 48 1.15 6.22 -6.62
N THR A 49 2.43 6.50 -6.30
CA THR A 49 3.26 5.59 -5.49
C THR A 49 2.60 5.30 -4.15
N PHE A 50 2.07 6.32 -3.47
CA PHE A 50 1.39 6.10 -2.20
C PHE A 50 0.15 5.23 -2.33
N LEU A 51 -0.69 5.47 -3.34
CA LEU A 51 -1.87 4.64 -3.61
C LEU A 51 -1.48 3.20 -3.92
N HIS A 52 -0.43 3.00 -4.73
CA HIS A 52 0.13 1.68 -5.05
C HIS A 52 0.49 0.91 -3.79
N GLU A 53 1.32 1.49 -2.92
CA GLU A 53 1.77 0.81 -1.69
C GLU A 53 0.61 0.52 -0.72
N VAL A 54 -0.36 1.42 -0.62
CA VAL A 54 -1.56 1.19 0.22
C VAL A 54 -2.37 0.01 -0.32
N ILE A 55 -2.56 -0.07 -1.63
CA ILE A 55 -3.29 -1.19 -2.25
C ILE A 55 -2.54 -2.50 -2.02
N GLU A 56 -1.23 -2.54 -2.32
CA GLU A 56 -0.42 -3.75 -2.08
C GLU A 56 -0.46 -4.20 -0.63
N ALA A 57 -0.39 -3.27 0.31
CA ALA A 57 -0.51 -3.55 1.73
C ALA A 57 -1.89 -4.12 2.10
N ILE A 58 -3.01 -3.53 1.63
CA ILE A 58 -4.34 -4.09 1.94
C ILE A 58 -4.46 -5.51 1.40
N LEU A 59 -4.03 -5.74 0.15
CA LEU A 59 -4.12 -7.05 -0.50
C LEU A 59 -3.23 -8.10 0.18
N SER A 60 -2.05 -7.69 0.65
CA SER A 60 -1.16 -8.52 1.46
C SER A 60 -1.76 -8.86 2.83
N GLU A 61 -2.19 -7.86 3.60
CA GLU A 61 -2.67 -8.07 4.98
C GLU A 61 -3.96 -8.90 5.02
N ARG A 62 -4.79 -8.84 3.98
CA ARG A 62 -6.01 -9.65 3.85
C ARG A 62 -5.73 -11.07 3.34
N MET A 63 -4.47 -11.46 3.13
CA MET A 63 -4.06 -12.76 2.58
C MET A 63 -4.69 -13.09 1.22
N LEU A 64 -4.94 -12.08 0.38
CA LEU A 64 -5.57 -12.28 -0.93
C LEU A 64 -4.53 -12.62 -2.02
N ARG A 65 -3.37 -13.14 -1.60
CA ARG A 65 -2.28 -13.59 -2.47
C ARG A 65 -2.45 -15.08 -2.74
N PHE A 66 -2.63 -15.46 -4.01
CA PHE A 66 -2.85 -16.86 -4.40
C PHE A 66 -1.63 -17.78 -4.21
N LYS A 67 -0.41 -17.23 -4.11
CA LYS A 67 0.82 -18.01 -3.84
C LYS A 67 1.80 -17.23 -2.97
N LEU A 68 2.41 -17.91 -2.00
CA LEU A 68 3.62 -17.45 -1.31
C LEU A 68 4.73 -17.20 -2.35
N PRO A 69 5.58 -16.18 -2.16
CA PRO A 69 6.71 -15.96 -3.07
C PRO A 69 7.56 -17.22 -3.12
N TYR A 70 7.86 -17.70 -4.33
CA TYR A 70 9.01 -18.57 -4.50
C TYR A 70 10.22 -17.79 -3.98
N ILE A 71 10.93 -18.40 -3.04
CA ILE A 71 12.14 -17.85 -2.43
C ILE A 71 13.09 -17.42 -3.55
N GLY A 72 13.19 -16.11 -3.83
CA GLY A 72 14.19 -15.58 -4.76
C GLY A 72 13.77 -14.50 -5.76
N ASP A 73 12.47 -14.23 -5.96
CA ASP A 73 12.06 -13.22 -6.95
C ASP A 73 11.09 -12.18 -6.37
N SER A 74 11.60 -10.96 -6.14
CA SER A 74 10.82 -9.82 -5.67
C SER A 74 9.90 -9.23 -6.74
N ASN A 75 9.89 -9.80 -7.95
CA ASN A 75 8.99 -9.45 -9.06
C ASN A 75 7.94 -10.53 -9.33
N GLY A 76 7.56 -11.34 -8.32
CA GLY A 76 6.54 -12.37 -8.50
C GLY A 76 5.21 -11.78 -9.00
N ASP A 77 4.60 -12.41 -10.00
CA ASP A 77 3.29 -12.04 -10.50
C ASP A 77 2.25 -12.06 -9.37
N TYR A 78 1.55 -10.94 -9.19
CA TYR A 78 0.44 -10.88 -8.26
C TYR A 78 -0.83 -11.46 -8.90
N LEU A 79 -1.27 -12.63 -8.44
CA LEU A 79 -2.63 -13.11 -8.70
C LEU A 79 -3.49 -12.88 -7.46
N PHE A 80 -4.45 -11.98 -7.60
CA PHE A 80 -5.46 -11.72 -6.58
C PHE A 80 -6.82 -12.29 -7.01
N ASN A 81 -7.39 -13.17 -6.20
CA ASN A 81 -8.71 -13.73 -6.41
C ASN A 81 -9.61 -13.32 -5.24
N PHE A 82 -10.78 -12.77 -5.55
CA PHE A 82 -11.71 -12.25 -4.57
C PHE A 82 -13.14 -12.66 -4.91
N ASN A 83 -13.93 -13.00 -3.90
CA ASN A 83 -15.37 -12.92 -3.98
C ASN A 83 -15.85 -11.47 -3.72
N HIS A 84 -17.14 -11.21 -3.94
CA HIS A 84 -17.70 -9.86 -3.83
C HIS A 84 -17.52 -9.24 -2.43
N LEU A 85 -17.68 -10.04 -1.37
CA LEU A 85 -17.52 -9.57 0.01
C LEU A 85 -16.06 -9.18 0.31
N GLU A 86 -15.10 -9.94 -0.21
CA GLU A 86 -13.67 -9.61 -0.09
C GLU A 86 -13.33 -8.32 -0.82
N PHE A 87 -13.91 -8.11 -2.01
CA PHE A 87 -13.79 -6.86 -2.75
C PHE A 87 -14.39 -5.66 -2.00
N GLU A 88 -15.59 -5.79 -1.42
CA GLU A 88 -16.19 -4.73 -0.60
C GLU A 88 -15.31 -4.37 0.60
N ASN A 89 -14.73 -5.36 1.26
CA ASN A 89 -13.81 -5.15 2.37
C ASN A 89 -12.54 -4.41 1.93
N TRP A 90 -11.99 -4.74 0.76
CA TRP A 90 -10.85 -4.03 0.17
C TRP A 90 -11.16 -2.56 -0.11
N VAL A 91 -12.31 -2.27 -0.73
CA VAL A 91 -12.77 -0.89 -0.99
C VAL A 91 -12.96 -0.11 0.30
N ARG A 92 -13.51 -0.74 1.35
CA ARG A 92 -13.66 -0.12 2.67
C ARG A 92 -12.31 0.24 3.28
N ASP A 93 -11.34 -0.67 3.22
CA ASP A 93 -10.00 -0.45 3.76
C ASP A 93 -9.27 0.67 2.98
N LEU A 94 -9.41 0.72 1.66
CA LEU A 94 -8.89 1.82 0.83
C LEU A 94 -9.50 3.16 1.25
N ARG A 95 -10.83 3.23 1.41
CA ARG A 95 -11.51 4.45 1.87
C ARG A 95 -10.99 4.90 3.24
N LEU A 96 -10.79 3.97 4.18
CA LEU A 96 -10.28 4.30 5.52
C LEU A 96 -8.85 4.84 5.45
N ALA A 97 -7.98 4.23 4.65
CA ALA A 97 -6.61 4.70 4.43
C ALA A 97 -6.57 6.11 3.80
N LEU A 98 -7.52 6.43 2.92
CA LEU A 98 -7.61 7.72 2.24
C LEU A 98 -8.46 8.77 2.98
N LYS A 99 -9.05 8.45 4.13
CA LYS A 99 -9.99 9.35 4.82
C LYS A 99 -9.37 10.72 5.14
N ASP A 100 -8.10 10.75 5.52
CA ASP A 100 -7.39 11.99 5.85
C ASP A 100 -6.70 12.66 4.65
N CYS A 101 -6.73 12.00 3.49
CA CYS A 101 -6.27 12.54 2.22
C CYS A 101 -7.30 13.44 1.52
N LEU A 102 -8.59 13.22 1.82
CA LEU A 102 -9.75 13.85 1.16
C LEU A 102 -10.26 15.12 1.87
N LYS A 103 -9.59 15.54 2.94
CA LYS A 103 -9.83 16.81 3.65
C LYS A 103 -8.87 17.88 3.17
#